data_AF-A0A7X6NLA8-F1
#
_entry.id   AF-A0A7X6NLA8-F1
#
_cell.length_a   1.000
_cell.length_b   1.000
_cell.length_c   1.000
_cell.angle_alpha   90.00
_cell.angle_beta   90.00
_cell.angle_gamma   90.00
#
_symmetry.space_group_name_H-M   'P 1'
#
loop_
_entity.id
_entity.type
_entity.pdbx_description
1 polymer ?
#
loop_
_entity_poly.entity_id
_entity_poly.type
_entity_poly.pdbx_seq_one_letter_code
_entity_poly.pdbx_strand_id
1 'polypeptide(L)'
;MVGKSGKVTSKLRRGAGIYAAGAILCWSTVATAFKWALACFTPATLLFIATTSAIATLFLILFATEKRGGLFSSIPRSAWYRAAFLGFINPFLYYLILFKAYSLLPAQVAQALNMIWPLLLVLLSIPILGQKIGWMSI
;
A
#
# COMPACT_ATOMS: atom_id res chain seq x y z
N MET A 1 4.09 -18.67 -34.58
CA MET A 1 4.60 -18.86 -33.19
C MET A 1 3.66 -18.24 -32.14
N VAL A 2 2.37 -18.60 -32.12
CA VAL A 2 1.33 -17.91 -31.31
C VAL A 2 0.88 -18.70 -30.05
N GLY A 3 1.23 -19.99 -29.94
CA GLY A 3 0.68 -20.88 -28.90
C GLY A 3 1.30 -20.83 -27.50
N LYS A 4 2.52 -20.28 -27.31
CA LYS A 4 3.19 -20.23 -26.00
C LYS A 4 2.84 -18.99 -25.16
N SER A 5 2.49 -17.87 -25.79
CA SER A 5 2.17 -16.62 -25.09
C SER A 5 0.86 -16.73 -24.28
N GLY A 6 -0.18 -17.34 -24.86
CA GLY A 6 -1.51 -17.48 -24.25
C GLY A 6 -1.56 -18.27 -22.93
N LYS A 7 -0.73 -19.33 -22.80
CA LYS A 7 -0.66 -20.15 -21.58
C LYS A 7 0.11 -19.46 -20.45
N VAL A 8 1.10 -18.63 -20.78
CA VAL A 8 1.84 -17.83 -19.79
C VAL A 8 0.98 -16.68 -19.28
N THR A 9 0.28 -15.97 -20.18
CA THR A 9 -0.67 -14.92 -19.80
C THR A 9 -1.81 -15.45 -18.94
N SER A 10 -2.38 -16.62 -19.25
CA SER A 10 -3.47 -17.18 -18.43
C SER A 10 -3.00 -17.65 -17.05
N LYS A 11 -1.80 -18.22 -16.95
CA LYS A 11 -1.19 -18.65 -15.67
C LYS A 11 -0.82 -17.45 -14.79
N LEU A 12 -0.27 -16.39 -15.38
CA LEU A 12 -0.03 -15.12 -14.69
C LEU A 12 -1.34 -14.47 -14.24
N ARG A 13 -2.40 -14.50 -15.05
CA ARG A 13 -3.73 -13.96 -14.69
C ARG A 13 -4.37 -14.73 -13.54
N ARG A 14 -4.24 -16.06 -13.52
CA ARG A 14 -4.75 -16.91 -12.44
C ARG A 14 -3.96 -16.72 -11.15
N GLY A 15 -2.64 -16.59 -11.23
CA GLY A 15 -1.80 -16.23 -10.08
C GLY A 15 -2.15 -14.85 -9.52
N ALA A 16 -2.27 -13.85 -10.38
CA ALA A 16 -2.68 -12.49 -10.01
C ALA A 16 -4.06 -12.46 -9.34
N GLY A 17 -5.02 -13.26 -9.81
CA GLY A 17 -6.34 -13.37 -9.19
C GLY A 17 -6.29 -13.91 -7.76
N ILE A 18 -5.43 -14.89 -7.47
CA ILE A 18 -5.25 -15.43 -6.12
C ILE A 18 -4.58 -14.41 -5.21
N TYR A 19 -3.56 -13.68 -5.70
CA TYR A 19 -2.94 -12.59 -4.94
C TYR A 19 -3.91 -11.44 -4.66
N ALA A 20 -4.75 -11.07 -5.65
CA ALA A 20 -5.78 -10.06 -5.48
C ALA A 20 -6.83 -10.50 -4.45
N ALA A 21 -7.31 -11.76 -4.52
CA ALA A 21 -8.25 -12.30 -3.54
C ALA A 21 -7.65 -12.32 -2.13
N GLY A 22 -6.38 -12.75 -1.98
CA GLY A 22 -5.66 -12.71 -0.71
C GLY A 22 -5.52 -11.28 -0.17
N ALA A 23 -5.17 -10.32 -1.02
CA ALA A 23 -5.09 -8.92 -0.64
C ALA A 23 -6.45 -8.38 -0.16
N ILE A 24 -7.55 -8.70 -0.87
CA ILE A 24 -8.91 -8.27 -0.49
C ILE A 24 -9.32 -8.85 0.87
N LEU A 25 -9.02 -10.13 1.13
CA LEU A 25 -9.30 -10.76 2.42
C LEU A 25 -8.50 -10.12 3.55
N CYS A 26 -7.20 -9.88 3.34
CA CYS A 26 -6.37 -9.16 4.30
C CYS A 26 -6.92 -7.75 4.56
N TRP A 27 -7.28 -7.02 3.51
CA TRP A 27 -7.76 -5.63 3.65
C TRP A 27 -9.13 -5.53 4.33
N SER A 28 -9.99 -6.54 4.17
CA SER A 28 -11.31 -6.61 4.83
C SER A 28 -11.21 -6.83 6.34
N THR A 29 -10.13 -7.47 6.82
CA THR A 29 -9.92 -7.78 8.24
C THR A 29 -9.08 -6.73 8.98
N VAL A 30 -8.35 -5.91 8.23
CA VAL A 30 -7.47 -4.86 8.75
C VAL A 30 -8.21 -3.84 9.63
N ALA A 31 -9.42 -3.42 9.27
CA ALA A 31 -10.18 -2.44 10.07
C ALA A 31 -10.52 -2.97 11.47
N THR A 32 -10.91 -4.24 11.56
CA THR A 32 -11.19 -4.92 12.84
C THR A 32 -9.91 -5.13 13.63
N ALA A 33 -8.83 -5.59 12.98
CA ALA A 33 -7.53 -5.78 13.60
C ALA A 33 -6.96 -4.46 14.17
N PHE A 34 -7.10 -3.35 13.43
CA PHE A 34 -6.69 -2.04 13.92
C PHE A 34 -7.52 -1.59 15.12
N LYS A 35 -8.84 -1.79 15.13
CA LYS A 35 -9.68 -1.45 16.29
C LYS A 35 -9.25 -2.20 17.55
N TRP A 36 -8.99 -3.50 17.41
CA TRP A 36 -8.48 -4.33 18.51
C TRP A 36 -7.09 -3.90 18.96
N ALA A 37 -6.20 -3.61 18.01
CA ALA A 37 -4.84 -3.21 18.33
C ALA A 37 -4.79 -1.81 18.97
N LEU A 38 -5.65 -0.88 18.53
CA LEU A 38 -5.81 0.46 19.13
C LEU A 38 -6.46 0.43 20.52
N ALA A 39 -7.11 -0.68 20.90
CA ALA A 39 -7.59 -0.87 22.27
C ALA A 39 -6.45 -1.15 23.26
N CYS A 40 -5.33 -1.74 22.79
CA CYS A 40 -4.17 -2.08 23.62
C CYS A 40 -2.97 -1.13 23.39
N PHE A 41 -2.88 -0.48 22.22
CA PHE A 41 -1.72 0.30 21.80
C PHE A 41 -2.10 1.70 21.32
N THR A 42 -1.19 2.65 21.51
CA THR A 42 -1.35 4.00 20.96
C THR A 42 -1.11 4.01 19.44
N PRO A 43 -1.75 4.93 18.69
CA PRO A 43 -1.54 5.10 17.25
C PRO A 43 -0.06 5.11 16.81
N ALA A 44 0.79 5.77 17.60
CA ALA A 44 2.21 5.91 17.30
C ALA A 44 3.00 4.61 17.49
N THR A 45 2.72 3.84 18.55
CA THR A 45 3.42 2.56 18.78
C THR A 45 3.00 1.51 17.77
N LEU A 46 1.73 1.50 17.37
CA LEU A 46 1.24 0.63 16.32
C LEU A 46 1.93 0.91 14.97
N LEU A 47 2.07 2.19 14.60
CA LEU A 47 2.77 2.60 13.39
C LEU A 47 4.25 2.23 13.42
N PHE A 48 4.89 2.38 14.58
CA PHE A 48 6.29 2.01 14.77
C PHE A 48 6.51 0.50 14.57
N ILE A 49 5.67 -0.34 15.19
CA ILE A 49 5.73 -1.80 15.04
C ILE A 49 5.46 -2.20 13.59
N ALA A 50 4.45 -1.61 12.94
CA ALA A 50 4.11 -1.89 11.54
C ALA A 50 5.23 -1.48 10.57
N THR A 51 5.87 -0.34 10.80
CA THR A 51 7.00 0.13 9.98
C THR A 51 8.22 -0.76 10.18
N THR A 52 8.50 -1.14 11.43
CA THR A 52 9.63 -2.02 11.76
C THR A 52 9.43 -3.42 11.17
N SER A 53 8.22 -3.97 11.24
CA SER A 53 7.90 -5.26 10.64
C SER A 53 7.98 -5.22 9.12
N ALA A 54 7.50 -4.15 8.47
CA ALA A 54 7.64 -3.96 7.04
C ALA A 54 9.11 -3.88 6.59
N ILE A 55 9.95 -3.14 7.33
CA ILE A 55 11.40 -3.09 7.10
C ILE A 55 12.01 -4.48 7.26
N ALA A 56 11.68 -5.21 8.34
CA ALA A 56 12.18 -6.55 8.59
C ALA A 56 11.77 -7.53 7.47
N THR A 57 10.51 -7.51 7.03
CA THR A 57 10.03 -8.34 5.91
C THR A 57 10.75 -7.99 4.62
N LEU A 58 10.93 -6.70 4.31
CA LEU A 58 11.69 -6.25 3.15
C LEU A 58 13.13 -6.77 3.19
N PHE A 59 13.79 -6.66 4.34
CA PHE A 59 15.14 -7.20 4.55
C PHE A 59 15.17 -8.72 4.37
N LEU A 60 14.22 -9.47 4.95
CA LEU A 60 14.13 -10.92 4.78
C LEU A 60 13.95 -11.33 3.32
N ILE A 61 13.10 -10.63 2.57
CA ILE A 61 12.92 -10.87 1.12
C ILE A 61 14.23 -10.57 0.37
N LEU A 62 14.91 -9.47 0.70
CA LEU A 62 16.21 -9.13 0.10
C LEU A 62 17.27 -10.21 0.40
N PHE A 63 17.29 -10.74 1.63
CA PHE A 63 18.18 -11.83 2.02
C PHE A 63 17.88 -13.14 1.29
N ALA A 64 16.60 -13.44 1.06
CA ALA A 64 16.12 -14.64 0.37
C ALA A 64 16.29 -14.57 -1.16
N THR A 65 16.33 -13.37 -1.76
CA THR A 65 16.36 -13.19 -3.23
C THR A 65 17.79 -13.15 -3.81
N GLU A 66 18.84 -13.41 -3.03
CA GLU A 66 20.27 -13.40 -3.45
C GLU A 66 20.77 -12.14 -4.21
N LYS A 67 19.98 -11.05 -4.30
CA LYS A 67 20.39 -9.78 -4.93
C LYS A 67 21.31 -8.93 -4.04
N ARG A 68 22.27 -9.58 -3.38
CA ARG A 68 23.11 -9.01 -2.31
C ARG A 68 24.17 -8.02 -2.80
N GLY A 69 24.56 -8.06 -4.08
CA GLY A 69 25.82 -7.46 -4.53
C GLY A 69 25.80 -6.07 -5.18
N GLY A 70 24.65 -5.45 -5.49
CA GLY A 70 24.68 -4.20 -6.28
C GLY A 70 23.43 -3.32 -6.25
N LEU A 71 22.40 -3.69 -5.49
CA LEU A 71 21.14 -2.96 -5.47
C LEU A 71 21.30 -1.56 -4.86
N PHE A 72 22.02 -1.46 -3.73
CA PHE A 72 22.25 -0.18 -3.05
C PHE A 72 23.21 0.74 -3.83
N SER A 73 24.19 0.17 -4.53
CA SER A 73 25.16 0.92 -5.35
C SER A 73 24.59 1.41 -6.67
N SER A 74 23.53 0.78 -7.19
CA SER A 74 22.88 1.16 -8.46
C SER A 74 21.75 2.20 -8.28
N ILE A 75 21.34 2.49 -7.04
CA ILE A 75 20.26 3.43 -6.77
C ILE A 75 20.85 4.84 -6.59
N PRO A 76 20.44 5.83 -7.40
CA PRO A 76 20.94 7.18 -7.28
C PRO A 76 20.55 7.79 -5.92
N ARG A 77 21.41 8.64 -5.34
CA ARG A 77 21.11 9.34 -4.07
C ARG A 77 19.79 10.11 -4.10
N SER A 78 19.40 10.62 -5.27
CA SER A 78 18.10 11.28 -5.46
C SER A 78 16.91 10.33 -5.23
N ALA A 79 17.03 9.05 -5.57
CA ALA A 79 16.00 8.06 -5.30
C ALA A 79 15.89 7.72 -3.81
N TRP A 80 16.99 7.79 -3.04
CA TRP A 80 16.95 7.67 -1.58
C TRP A 80 16.19 8.83 -0.93
N TYR A 81 16.48 10.07 -1.33
CA TYR A 81 15.72 11.23 -0.84
C TYR A 81 14.25 11.15 -1.23
N ARG A 82 13.94 10.73 -2.45
CA ARG A 82 12.56 10.59 -2.91
C ARG A 82 11.83 9.48 -2.16
N ALA A 83 12.48 8.35 -1.89
CA ALA A 83 11.92 7.27 -1.08
C ALA A 83 11.70 7.69 0.38
N ALA A 84 12.64 8.43 0.98
CA ALA A 84 12.48 8.98 2.33
C ALA A 84 11.34 10.00 2.40
N PHE A 85 11.24 10.90 1.42
CA PHE A 85 10.14 11.87 1.33
C PHE A 85 8.79 11.19 1.11
N LEU A 86 8.71 10.23 0.20
CA LEU A 86 7.50 9.45 -0.04
C LEU A 86 7.12 8.64 1.20
N GLY A 87 8.07 7.99 1.88
CA GLY A 87 7.84 7.27 3.14
C GLY A 87 7.39 8.17 4.29
N PHE A 88 7.87 9.41 4.33
CA PHE A 88 7.42 10.41 5.29
C PHE A 88 5.96 10.83 5.03
N ILE A 89 5.58 11.04 3.77
CA ILE A 89 4.19 11.38 3.41
C ILE A 89 3.27 10.17 3.61
N ASN A 90 3.68 9.00 3.14
CA ASN A 90 2.98 7.73 3.23
C ASN A 90 4.01 6.59 3.34
N PRO A 91 4.14 5.90 4.50
CA PRO A 91 3.09 5.72 5.50
C PRO A 91 3.09 6.70 6.68
N PHE A 92 4.14 7.47 6.96
CA PHE A 92 4.24 8.15 8.27
C PHE A 92 3.12 9.17 8.54
N LEU A 93 2.99 10.22 7.72
CA LEU A 93 1.97 11.24 7.92
C LEU A 93 0.56 10.68 7.75
N TYR A 94 0.34 9.94 6.66
CA TYR A 94 -0.97 9.37 6.33
C TYR A 94 -1.48 8.43 7.42
N TYR A 95 -0.66 7.48 7.88
CA TYR A 95 -1.11 6.52 8.89
C TYR A 95 -1.21 7.12 10.29
N LEU A 96 -0.46 8.17 10.63
CA LEU A 96 -0.70 8.90 11.87
C LEU A 96 -2.11 9.52 11.89
N ILE A 97 -2.50 10.18 10.81
CA ILE A 97 -3.86 10.75 10.66
C ILE A 97 -4.89 9.62 10.66
N LEU A 98 -4.62 8.53 9.93
CA LEU A 98 -5.51 7.39 9.83
C LEU A 98 -5.73 6.75 11.20
N PHE A 99 -4.67 6.37 11.91
CA PHE A 99 -4.79 5.75 13.24
C PHE A 99 -5.39 6.69 14.27
N LYS A 100 -5.12 8.00 14.18
CA LYS A 100 -5.81 8.99 15.00
C LYS A 100 -7.31 9.02 14.67
N ALA A 101 -7.71 8.97 13.40
CA ALA A 101 -9.11 8.88 13.00
C ALA A 101 -9.76 7.58 13.49
N TYR A 102 -9.09 6.42 13.36
CA TYR A 102 -9.57 5.14 13.90
C TYR A 102 -9.70 5.13 15.44
N SER A 103 -8.93 5.97 16.15
CA SER A 103 -9.09 6.12 17.60
C SER A 103 -10.29 7.01 18.00
N LEU A 104 -10.70 7.93 17.12
CA LEU A 104 -11.79 8.89 17.38
C LEU A 104 -13.14 8.43 16.81
N LEU A 105 -13.11 7.67 15.72
CA LEU A 105 -14.29 7.24 14.95
C LEU A 105 -14.45 5.72 15.04
N PRO A 106 -15.68 5.21 14.91
CA PRO A 106 -15.91 3.78 14.71
C PRO A 106 -15.11 3.28 13.50
N ALA A 107 -14.50 2.10 13.62
CA ALA A 107 -13.66 1.51 12.57
C ALA A 107 -14.36 1.42 11.20
N GLN A 108 -15.68 1.24 11.18
CA GLN A 108 -16.49 1.21 9.97
C GLN A 108 -16.50 2.57 9.25
N VAL A 109 -16.58 3.67 9.99
CA VAL A 109 -16.54 5.03 9.43
C VAL A 109 -15.14 5.36 8.93
N ALA A 110 -14.11 5.01 9.71
CA ALA A 110 -12.72 5.22 9.30
C ALA A 110 -12.36 4.39 8.04
N GLN A 111 -12.86 3.16 7.92
CA GLN A 111 -12.67 2.34 6.73
C GLN A 111 -13.43 2.90 5.52
N ALA A 112 -14.68 3.36 5.70
CA ALA A 112 -15.44 4.00 4.62
C ALA A 112 -14.75 5.26 4.11
N LEU A 113 -14.21 6.09 5.01
CA LEU A 113 -13.40 7.26 4.65
C LEU A 113 -12.11 6.86 3.92
N ASN A 114 -11.44 5.79 4.36
CA ASN A 114 -10.26 5.26 3.67
C ASN A 114 -10.61 4.87 2.23
N MET A 115 -11.76 4.23 1.98
CA MET A 115 -12.22 3.85 0.63
C MET A 115 -12.49 5.03 -0.32
N ILE A 116 -12.47 6.28 0.16
CA ILE A 116 -12.60 7.47 -0.69
C ILE A 116 -11.29 7.74 -1.45
N TRP A 117 -10.19 7.05 -1.13
CA TRP A 117 -8.89 7.24 -1.79
C TRP A 117 -8.93 7.17 -3.33
N PRO A 118 -9.69 6.28 -4.02
CA PRO A 118 -9.76 6.28 -5.49
C PRO A 118 -10.47 7.53 -6.00
N LEU A 119 -11.51 7.98 -5.30
CA LEU A 119 -12.21 9.22 -5.63
C LEU A 119 -11.28 10.42 -5.48
N LEU A 120 -10.49 10.48 -4.41
CA LEU A 120 -9.47 11.52 -4.22
C LEU A 120 -8.42 11.49 -5.33
N LEU A 121 -7.96 10.31 -5.77
CA LEU A 121 -7.02 10.21 -6.90
C LEU A 121 -7.65 10.68 -8.21
N VAL A 122 -8.92 10.33 -8.48
CA VAL A 122 -9.65 10.80 -9.65
C VAL A 122 -9.78 12.33 -9.61
N LEU A 123 -10.18 12.89 -8.47
CA LEU A 123 -10.27 14.34 -8.29
C LEU A 123 -8.92 15.04 -8.43
N LEU A 124 -7.85 14.48 -7.85
CA LEU A 124 -6.48 15.00 -7.96
C LEU A 124 -5.89 14.82 -9.36
N SER A 125 -6.36 13.83 -10.14
CA SER A 125 -5.91 13.63 -11.52
C SER A 125 -6.34 14.78 -12.45
N ILE A 126 -7.44 15.47 -12.13
CA ILE A 126 -7.94 16.60 -12.91
C ILE A 126 -6.92 17.77 -12.89
N PRO A 127 -6.49 18.31 -11.73
CA PRO A 127 -5.50 19.38 -11.68
C PRO A 127 -4.06 18.89 -11.92
N ILE A 128 -3.68 17.67 -11.51
CA ILE A 128 -2.28 17.21 -11.58
C ILE A 128 -1.92 16.67 -12.97
N LEU A 129 -2.83 15.91 -13.59
CA LEU A 129 -2.59 15.27 -14.89
C LEU A 129 -3.20 16.05 -16.07
N GLY A 130 -4.11 17.01 -15.82
CA GLY A 130 -4.81 17.75 -16.87
C GLY A 130 -5.69 16.88 -17.77
N GLN A 131 -5.94 15.62 -17.38
CA GLN A 131 -6.76 14.68 -18.14
C GLN A 131 -8.24 15.02 -17.94
N LYS A 132 -8.93 15.35 -19.04
CA LYS A 132 -10.39 15.51 -19.05
C LYS A 132 -11.04 14.14 -18.87
N ILE A 133 -11.62 13.89 -17.70
CA ILE A 133 -12.40 12.69 -17.45
C ILE A 133 -13.68 12.80 -18.29
N GLY A 134 -13.80 11.96 -19.32
CA GLY A 134 -15.02 11.83 -20.09
C GLY A 134 -16.07 11.06 -19.28
N TRP A 135 -17.35 11.45 -19.41
CA TRP A 135 -18.51 10.89 -18.70
C TRP A 135 -18.67 9.36 -18.80
N MET A 136 -17.91 8.70 -19.69
CA MET A 136 -17.97 7.27 -19.97
C MET A 136 -17.02 6.40 -19.12
N SER A 137 -16.27 6.99 -18.17
CA SER A 137 -15.40 6.25 -17.25
C SER A 137 -15.90 6.27 -15.79
N ILE A 138 -17.17 6.58 -15.57
CA ILE A 138 -17.86 6.54 -14.27
C ILE A 138 -18.74 5.30 -14.16
#